data_AF-A0A250KJW5-F1
#
_entry.id   AF-A0A250KJW5-F1
#
_cell.length_a   1.000
_cell.length_b   1.000
_cell.length_c   1.000
_cell.angle_alpha   90.00
_cell.angle_beta   90.00
_cell.angle_gamma   90.00
#
_symmetry.space_group_name_H-M   'P 1'
#
loop_
_entity.id
_entity.type
_entity.pdbx_description
1 polymer ?
#
loop_
_entity_poly.entity_id
_entity_poly.type
_entity_poly.pdbx_seq_one_letter_code
_entity_poly.pdbx_strand_id
1 'polypeptide(L)'
;MKRIIYLFLLGIVLLTACQNSPSKQTDKDGQNIDSTKQEINIDSIQQKAKVDSVKQILAKTTDPLKRIKLHQQIIDIQFKGASPEERCRIFDEFSTEVQKELNKINDRESHFLGHYFEYKIDSMGNEIVPHDSIKKKELFYKNAGIEIVDLGEGIVEMNLQTKTYIQYVKLLPKYYQDYWYLIKDAENIAPDAVLVISWRRLG
;
A
#
# COMPACT_ATOMS: atom_id res chain seq x y z
N MET A 1 19.42 -15.31 0.52
CA MET A 1 18.93 -14.86 -0.81
C MET A 1 18.52 -16.08 -1.65
N LYS A 2 17.23 -16.22 -1.95
CA LYS A 2 16.71 -17.11 -3.00
C LYS A 2 15.61 -16.37 -3.75
N ARG A 3 15.78 -16.19 -5.06
CA ARG A 3 14.81 -15.54 -5.96
C ARG A 3 13.79 -16.58 -6.39
N ILE A 4 12.52 -16.38 -6.05
CA ILE A 4 11.42 -17.19 -6.57
C ILE A 4 10.91 -16.49 -7.83
N ILE A 5 11.16 -17.12 -8.99
CA ILE A 5 10.66 -16.69 -10.29
C ILE A 5 9.27 -17.29 -10.44
N TYR A 6 8.23 -16.46 -10.46
CA TYR A 6 6.88 -16.91 -10.81
C TYR A 6 6.69 -16.87 -12.33
N LEU A 7 6.54 -18.07 -12.91
CA LEU A 7 6.14 -18.33 -14.28
C LEU A 7 4.66 -17.91 -14.47
N PHE A 8 4.41 -16.89 -15.29
CA PHE A 8 3.07 -16.61 -15.79
C PHE A 8 2.70 -17.62 -16.87
N LEU A 9 1.77 -18.53 -16.56
CA LEU A 9 1.11 -19.39 -17.54
C LEU A 9 0.09 -18.56 -18.32
N LEU A 10 0.39 -18.32 -19.59
CA LEU A 10 -0.49 -17.69 -20.58
C LEU A 10 -1.60 -18.68 -20.95
N GLY A 11 -2.82 -18.45 -20.45
CA GLY A 11 -4.02 -19.15 -20.91
C GLY A 11 -4.72 -18.37 -22.02
N ILE A 12 -4.43 -18.71 -23.28
CA ILE A 12 -5.23 -18.26 -24.43
C ILE A 12 -6.45 -19.17 -24.51
N VAL A 13 -7.65 -18.63 -24.25
CA VAL A 13 -8.90 -19.27 -24.62
C VAL A 13 -9.41 -18.58 -25.88
N LEU A 14 -9.15 -19.21 -27.01
CA LEU A 14 -9.84 -18.94 -28.28
C LEU A 14 -11.19 -19.66 -28.24
N LEU A 15 -12.27 -18.90 -28.24
CA LEU A 15 -13.60 -19.39 -28.62
C LEU A 15 -14.01 -18.73 -29.93
N THR A 16 -13.98 -19.54 -30.98
CA THR A 16 -14.80 -19.44 -32.20
C THR A 16 -16.25 -19.84 -31.82
N ALA A 17 -17.36 -19.49 -32.48
CA ALA A 17 -17.72 -18.75 -33.68
C ALA A 17 -19.24 -18.43 -33.54
N CYS A 18 -19.76 -17.45 -34.28
CA CYS A 18 -20.99 -17.62 -35.04
C CYS A 18 -21.16 -16.48 -36.05
N GLN A 19 -21.15 -16.86 -37.32
CA GLN A 19 -21.52 -16.05 -38.47
C GLN A 19 -23.02 -15.72 -38.38
N ASN A 20 -23.40 -14.49 -38.74
CA ASN A 20 -24.68 -14.19 -39.37
C ASN A 20 -24.48 -13.00 -40.32
N SER A 21 -24.86 -13.21 -41.57
CA SER A 21 -24.72 -12.33 -42.73
C SER A 21 -25.63 -11.09 -42.66
N PRO A 22 -25.40 -10.06 -43.51
CA PRO A 22 -25.89 -8.70 -43.28
C PRO A 22 -27.32 -8.49 -43.80
N SER A 23 -28.14 -7.75 -43.05
CA SER A 23 -29.40 -7.19 -43.55
C SER A 23 -29.27 -5.67 -43.73
N LYS A 24 -29.76 -5.20 -44.88
CA LYS A 24 -29.70 -3.81 -45.32
C LYS A 24 -30.78 -2.94 -44.63
N GLN A 25 -30.35 -1.71 -44.33
CA GLN A 25 -31.05 -0.43 -44.54
C GLN A 25 -32.21 -0.03 -43.61
N THR A 26 -32.05 1.10 -42.91
CA THR A 26 -32.75 2.37 -43.21
C THR A 26 -32.21 3.52 -42.36
N ASP A 27 -31.90 4.63 -43.04
CA ASP A 27 -31.65 5.94 -42.45
C ASP A 27 -32.89 6.44 -41.69
N LYS A 28 -32.67 7.04 -40.51
CA LYS A 28 -33.30 8.29 -40.09
C LYS A 28 -32.75 8.78 -38.75
N ASP A 29 -32.20 9.99 -38.83
CA ASP A 29 -32.13 11.07 -37.83
C ASP A 29 -32.16 10.75 -36.34
N GLY A 30 -31.08 11.20 -35.70
CA GLY A 30 -30.98 11.35 -34.26
C GLY A 30 -29.55 11.61 -33.83
N GLN A 31 -28.97 12.74 -34.25
CA GLN A 31 -27.81 13.30 -33.55
C GLN A 31 -28.23 13.64 -32.12
N ASN A 32 -28.12 12.66 -31.23
CA ASN A 32 -28.02 12.89 -29.81
C ASN A 32 -26.63 12.42 -29.42
N ILE A 33 -25.65 13.30 -29.63
CA ILE A 33 -24.26 13.10 -29.23
C ILE A 33 -24.23 13.22 -27.71
N ASP A 34 -24.52 12.08 -27.08
CA ASP A 34 -23.95 11.53 -25.86
C ASP A 34 -22.97 12.47 -25.14
N SER A 35 -23.51 13.46 -24.44
CA SER A 35 -22.76 14.39 -23.59
C SER A 35 -22.08 13.67 -22.42
N THR A 36 -22.58 12.47 -22.06
CA THR A 36 -22.12 11.64 -20.96
C THR A 36 -20.80 10.92 -21.26
N LYS A 37 -20.55 10.48 -22.51
CA LYS A 37 -19.27 9.85 -22.88
C LYS A 37 -18.09 10.82 -22.98
N GLN A 38 -18.36 12.11 -23.21
CA GLN A 38 -17.31 13.12 -23.38
C GLN A 38 -16.80 13.66 -22.04
N GLU A 39 -17.67 13.76 -21.03
CA GLU A 39 -17.30 14.14 -19.65
C GLU A 39 -16.40 13.10 -18.97
N ILE A 40 -16.70 11.79 -19.13
CA ILE A 40 -15.91 10.69 -18.53
C ILE A 40 -14.46 10.68 -19.05
N ASN A 41 -14.22 11.13 -20.29
CA ASN A 41 -12.90 11.14 -20.89
C ASN A 41 -12.01 12.28 -20.35
N ILE A 42 -12.58 13.46 -20.12
CA ILE A 42 -11.82 14.63 -19.64
C ILE A 42 -11.32 14.43 -18.21
N ASP A 43 -12.16 13.90 -17.32
CA ASP A 43 -11.79 13.66 -15.91
C ASP A 43 -10.67 12.63 -15.77
N SER A 44 -10.72 11.56 -16.56
CA SER A 44 -9.68 10.52 -16.56
C SER A 44 -8.34 11.03 -17.12
N ILE A 45 -8.36 11.85 -18.17
CA ILE A 45 -7.16 12.53 -18.70
C ILE A 45 -6.56 13.46 -17.64
N GLN A 46 -7.38 14.25 -16.94
CA GLN A 46 -6.91 15.17 -15.91
C GLN A 46 -6.31 14.44 -14.70
N GLN A 47 -6.93 13.33 -14.26
CA GLN A 47 -6.40 12.49 -13.20
C GLN A 47 -5.05 11.87 -13.58
N LYS A 48 -4.94 11.36 -14.81
CA LYS A 48 -3.67 10.81 -15.32
C LYS A 48 -2.56 11.85 -15.33
N ALA A 49 -2.83 13.05 -15.84
CA ALA A 49 -1.86 14.15 -15.84
C ALA A 49 -1.39 14.54 -14.42
N LYS A 50 -2.30 14.54 -13.43
CA LYS A 50 -1.95 14.77 -12.02
C LYS A 50 -1.03 13.68 -11.47
N VAL A 51 -1.35 12.40 -11.74
CA VAL A 51 -0.50 11.27 -11.32
C VAL A 51 0.89 11.37 -11.94
N ASP A 52 0.97 11.65 -13.25
CA ASP A 52 2.25 11.75 -13.96
C ASP A 52 3.12 12.89 -13.41
N SER A 53 2.51 14.03 -13.06
CA SER A 53 3.21 15.15 -12.40
C SER A 53 3.79 14.73 -11.04
N VAL A 54 3.02 14.04 -10.19
CA VAL A 54 3.51 13.55 -8.90
C VAL A 54 4.63 12.51 -9.08
N LYS A 55 4.51 11.61 -10.07
CA LYS A 55 5.56 10.63 -10.41
C LYS A 55 6.86 11.28 -10.85
N GLN A 56 6.80 12.38 -11.59
CA GLN A 56 8.01 13.14 -11.97
C GLN A 56 8.70 13.77 -10.76
N ILE A 57 7.93 14.28 -9.78
CA ILE A 57 8.48 14.79 -8.52
C ILE A 57 9.09 13.64 -7.71
N LEU A 58 8.38 12.50 -7.63
CA LEU A 58 8.85 11.30 -6.95
C LEU A 58 10.18 10.80 -7.53
N ALA A 59 10.36 10.79 -8.85
CA ALA A 59 11.60 10.36 -9.50
C ALA A 59 12.83 11.21 -9.11
N LYS A 60 12.62 12.48 -8.73
CA LYS A 60 13.68 13.42 -8.33
C LYS A 60 13.85 13.51 -6.81
N THR A 61 12.92 12.95 -6.04
CA THR A 61 12.92 13.04 -4.58
C THR A 61 13.68 11.87 -3.99
N THR A 62 14.68 12.15 -3.15
CA THR A 62 15.53 11.15 -2.49
C THR A 62 15.14 10.88 -1.04
N ASP A 63 14.57 11.86 -0.35
CA ASP A 63 14.15 11.75 1.05
C ASP A 63 12.97 10.74 1.19
N PRO A 64 13.14 9.63 1.94
CA PRO A 64 12.12 8.58 2.03
C PRO A 64 10.82 9.05 2.68
N LEU A 65 10.85 9.99 3.64
CA LEU A 65 9.62 10.52 4.25
C LEU A 65 8.83 11.34 3.23
N LYS A 66 9.52 12.15 2.41
CA LYS A 66 8.88 12.89 1.32
C LYS A 66 8.32 11.95 0.26
N ARG A 67 9.05 10.88 -0.06
CA ARG A 67 8.60 9.85 -1.02
C ARG A 67 7.34 9.15 -0.54
N ILE A 68 7.22 8.80 0.75
CA ILE A 68 5.98 8.23 1.34
C ILE A 68 4.80 9.19 1.14
N LYS A 69 4.98 10.50 1.37
CA LYS A 69 3.93 11.49 1.12
C LYS A 69 3.52 11.58 -0.35
N LEU A 70 4.46 11.44 -1.27
CA LEU A 70 4.17 11.41 -2.71
C LEU A 70 3.40 10.13 -3.09
N HIS A 71 3.75 8.98 -2.52
CA HIS A 71 2.98 7.75 -2.70
C HIS A 71 1.54 7.89 -2.17
N GLN A 72 1.35 8.55 -1.02
CA GLN A 72 0.01 8.87 -0.49
C GLN A 72 -0.79 9.75 -1.46
N GLN A 73 -0.18 10.77 -2.06
CA GLN A 73 -0.85 11.59 -3.07
C GLN A 73 -1.23 10.78 -4.33
N ILE A 74 -0.37 9.86 -4.76
CA ILE A 74 -0.64 9.01 -5.94
C ILE A 74 -1.87 8.13 -5.69
N ILE A 75 -1.93 7.40 -4.56
CA ILE A 75 -3.08 6.55 -4.23
C ILE A 75 -4.37 7.39 -4.06
N ASP A 76 -4.28 8.56 -3.44
CA ASP A 76 -5.43 9.48 -3.27
C ASP A 76 -6.03 9.93 -4.60
N ILE A 77 -5.20 10.11 -5.64
CA ILE A 77 -5.66 10.45 -6.99
C ILE A 77 -6.23 9.21 -7.68
N GLN A 78 -5.50 8.10 -7.67
CA GLN A 78 -5.87 6.87 -8.39
C GLN A 78 -7.16 6.24 -7.85
N PHE A 79 -7.43 6.32 -6.55
CA PHE A 79 -8.65 5.76 -5.95
C PHE A 79 -9.96 6.42 -6.44
N LYS A 80 -9.91 7.71 -6.84
CA LYS A 80 -11.10 8.49 -7.21
C LYS A 80 -11.78 7.97 -8.48
N GLY A 81 -11.01 7.45 -9.43
CA GLY A 81 -11.52 6.92 -10.70
C GLY A 81 -11.49 5.40 -10.82
N ALA A 82 -10.91 4.69 -9.85
CA ALA A 82 -10.71 3.25 -9.92
C ALA A 82 -11.96 2.44 -9.54
N SER A 83 -12.18 1.31 -10.24
CA SER A 83 -13.14 0.29 -9.82
C SER A 83 -12.75 -0.33 -8.46
N PRO A 84 -13.67 -1.01 -7.76
CA PRO A 84 -13.35 -1.69 -6.51
C PRO A 84 -12.18 -2.67 -6.64
N GLU A 85 -12.10 -3.43 -7.74
CA GLU A 85 -11.03 -4.39 -8.02
C GLU A 85 -9.70 -3.69 -8.33
N GLU A 86 -9.74 -2.59 -9.09
CA GLU A 86 -8.55 -1.80 -9.39
C GLU A 86 -7.94 -1.18 -8.12
N ARG A 87 -8.79 -0.77 -7.17
CA ARG A 87 -8.33 -0.23 -5.88
C ARG A 87 -7.52 -1.24 -5.08
N CYS A 88 -7.85 -2.53 -5.13
CA CYS A 88 -7.05 -3.58 -4.49
C CYS A 88 -5.62 -3.57 -5.02
N ARG A 89 -5.47 -3.59 -6.35
CA ARG A 89 -4.14 -3.56 -7.02
C ARG A 89 -3.38 -2.26 -6.70
N ILE A 90 -4.07 -1.12 -6.71
CA ILE A 90 -3.45 0.17 -6.37
C ILE A 90 -2.98 0.18 -4.91
N PHE A 91 -3.77 -0.41 -4.00
CA PHE A 91 -3.42 -0.51 -2.58
C PHE A 91 -2.22 -1.44 -2.34
N ASP A 92 -2.14 -2.57 -3.05
CA ASP A 92 -0.97 -3.46 -3.01
C ASP A 92 0.30 -2.75 -3.49
N GLU A 93 0.23 -2.03 -4.61
CA GLU A 93 1.35 -1.25 -5.16
C GLU A 93 1.77 -0.14 -4.19
N PHE A 94 0.82 0.61 -3.64
CA PHE A 94 1.07 1.62 -2.63
C PHE A 94 1.78 1.04 -1.40
N SER A 95 1.26 -0.06 -0.84
CA SER A 95 1.81 -0.70 0.35
C SER A 95 3.24 -1.20 0.09
N THR A 96 3.47 -1.78 -1.08
CA THR A 96 4.80 -2.25 -1.50
C THR A 96 5.80 -1.10 -1.62
N GLU A 97 5.44 0.00 -2.28
CA GLU A 97 6.34 1.13 -2.45
C GLU A 97 6.60 1.87 -1.14
N VAL A 98 5.58 2.04 -0.29
CA VAL A 98 5.75 2.62 1.05
C VAL A 98 6.69 1.76 1.90
N GLN A 99 6.55 0.43 1.87
CA GLN A 99 7.46 -0.46 2.61
C GLN A 99 8.91 -0.30 2.17
N LYS A 100 9.18 -0.13 0.87
CA LYS A 100 10.56 0.12 0.39
C LYS A 100 11.14 1.41 0.97
N GLU A 101 10.34 2.46 1.10
CA GLU A 101 10.78 3.72 1.70
C GLU A 101 10.91 3.65 3.23
N LEU A 102 10.02 2.92 3.90
CA LEU A 102 10.14 2.61 5.33
C LEU A 102 11.41 1.83 5.64
N ASN A 103 11.76 0.82 4.83
CA ASN A 103 13.00 0.07 4.99
C ASN A 103 14.24 0.99 4.97
N LYS A 104 14.28 1.99 4.09
CA LYS A 104 15.37 2.98 4.07
C LYS A 104 15.41 3.84 5.34
N ILE A 105 14.26 4.14 5.93
CA ILE A 105 14.17 4.88 7.20
C ILE A 105 14.68 3.99 8.34
N ASN A 106 14.24 2.73 8.39
CA ASN A 106 14.68 1.74 9.36
C ASN A 106 16.19 1.50 9.29
N ASP A 107 16.75 1.35 8.08
CA ASP A 107 18.21 1.21 7.89
C ASP A 107 18.96 2.45 8.41
N ARG A 108 18.48 3.64 8.05
CA ARG A 108 19.07 4.92 8.49
C ARG A 108 19.00 5.12 10.00
N GLU A 109 17.94 4.66 10.64
CA GLU A 109 17.69 4.81 12.08
C GLU A 109 18.01 3.54 12.87
N SER A 110 18.71 2.57 12.27
CA SER A 110 19.01 1.27 12.85
C SER A 110 19.66 1.36 14.24
N HIS A 111 20.59 2.28 14.45
CA HIS A 111 21.17 2.52 15.77
C HIS A 111 20.12 3.01 16.79
N PHE A 112 19.28 3.96 16.41
CA PHE A 112 18.25 4.49 17.30
C PHE A 112 17.23 3.40 17.66
N LEU A 113 16.82 2.58 16.69
CA LEU A 113 15.87 1.50 16.87
C LEU A 113 16.46 0.35 17.70
N GLY A 114 17.72 -0.02 17.45
CA GLY A 114 18.41 -1.09 18.18
C GLY A 114 18.64 -0.79 19.66
N HIS A 115 18.67 0.48 20.06
CA HIS A 115 18.81 0.90 21.47
C HIS A 115 17.52 1.54 22.01
N TYR A 116 16.38 1.33 21.34
CA TYR A 116 15.14 2.06 21.64
C TYR A 116 14.67 1.91 23.09
N PHE A 117 14.82 0.71 23.66
CA PHE A 117 14.48 0.40 25.04
C PHE A 117 15.51 0.94 26.04
N GLU A 118 16.80 0.99 25.69
CA GLU A 118 17.85 1.53 26.57
C GLU A 118 17.66 3.03 26.86
N TYR A 119 16.96 3.75 25.98
CA TYR A 119 16.58 5.14 26.22
C TYR A 119 15.44 5.30 27.24
N LYS A 120 14.74 4.21 27.59
CA LYS A 120 13.51 4.19 28.39
C LYS A 120 13.61 3.29 29.61
N ILE A 121 14.61 2.42 29.69
CA ILE A 121 14.78 1.42 30.73
C ILE A 121 16.25 1.43 31.16
N ASP A 122 16.50 1.50 32.47
CA ASP A 122 17.87 1.40 33.02
C ASP A 122 18.39 -0.05 33.06
N SER A 123 19.64 -0.24 33.48
CA SER A 123 20.27 -1.57 33.57
C SER A 123 19.61 -2.50 34.61
N MET A 124 18.76 -1.97 35.49
CA MET A 124 18.02 -2.70 36.51
C MET A 124 16.59 -3.04 36.06
N GLY A 125 16.18 -2.60 34.87
CA GLY A 125 14.83 -2.81 34.34
C GLY A 125 13.81 -1.76 34.76
N ASN A 126 14.23 -0.65 35.37
CA ASN A 126 13.31 0.43 35.76
C ASN A 126 13.07 1.40 34.61
N GLU A 127 11.83 1.86 34.47
CA GLU A 127 11.51 2.93 33.53
C GLU A 127 12.25 4.23 33.89
N ILE A 128 12.83 4.87 32.87
CA ILE A 128 13.51 6.16 32.97
C ILE A 128 12.92 7.14 31.95
N VAL A 129 13.05 8.43 32.25
CA VAL A 129 12.66 9.49 31.32
C VAL A 129 13.69 9.57 30.19
N PRO A 130 13.28 9.43 28.92
CA PRO A 130 14.22 9.56 27.81
C PRO A 130 14.84 10.95 27.72
N HIS A 131 16.07 11.01 27.23
CA HIS A 131 16.74 12.27 26.93
C HIS A 131 15.94 13.10 25.90
N ASP A 132 16.00 14.43 25.97
CA ASP A 132 15.17 15.31 25.14
C ASP A 132 15.43 15.15 23.63
N SER A 133 16.65 14.75 23.24
CA SER A 133 16.97 14.41 21.85
C SER A 133 16.15 13.23 21.34
N ILE A 134 15.89 12.23 22.18
CA ILE A 134 15.07 11.05 21.86
C ILE A 134 13.62 11.47 21.69
N LYS A 135 13.07 12.20 22.68
CA LYS A 135 11.71 12.74 22.59
C LYS A 135 11.50 13.58 21.33
N LYS A 136 12.47 14.44 20.98
CA LYS A 136 12.41 15.28 19.77
C LYS A 136 12.40 14.43 18.48
N LYS A 137 13.20 13.37 18.43
CA LYS A 137 13.26 12.44 17.29
C LYS A 137 11.94 11.67 17.14
N GLU A 138 11.42 11.12 18.24
CA GLU A 138 10.12 10.41 18.24
C GLU A 138 8.99 11.35 17.79
N LEU A 139 8.96 12.58 18.29
CA LEU A 139 7.99 13.59 17.89
C LEU A 139 8.12 13.96 16.40
N PHE A 140 9.34 14.08 15.88
CA PHE A 140 9.57 14.33 14.45
C PHE A 140 8.93 13.25 13.57
N TYR A 141 9.18 11.98 13.88
CA TYR A 141 8.61 10.86 13.12
C TYR A 141 7.10 10.75 13.29
N LYS A 142 6.59 10.94 14.52
CA LYS A 142 5.15 11.00 14.79
C LYS A 142 4.44 12.06 13.95
N ASN A 143 5.02 13.26 13.86
CA ASN A 143 4.48 14.36 13.06
C ASN A 143 4.57 14.10 11.56
N ALA A 144 5.54 13.29 11.11
CA ALA A 144 5.61 12.83 9.73
C ALA A 144 4.55 11.76 9.38
N GLY A 145 3.82 11.24 10.37
CA GLY A 145 2.84 10.16 10.20
C GLY A 145 3.45 8.76 10.33
N ILE A 146 4.65 8.67 10.91
CA ILE A 146 5.35 7.42 11.21
C ILE A 146 5.05 7.04 12.66
N GLU A 147 4.94 5.75 12.93
CA GLU A 147 4.89 5.18 14.27
C GLU A 147 6.09 4.28 14.51
N ILE A 148 6.53 4.22 15.75
CA ILE A 148 7.57 3.29 16.19
C ILE A 148 6.83 2.13 16.85
N VAL A 149 7.03 0.93 16.34
CA VAL A 149 6.28 -0.28 16.71
C VAL A 149 7.26 -1.29 17.29
N ASP A 150 6.92 -1.81 18.46
CA ASP A 150 7.57 -2.98 19.05
C ASP A 150 6.99 -4.24 18.39
N LEU A 151 7.86 -5.03 17.76
CA LEU A 151 7.52 -6.27 17.08
C LEU A 151 7.75 -7.51 17.97
N GLY A 152 8.15 -7.32 19.24
CA GLY A 152 8.57 -8.38 20.14
C GLY A 152 10.07 -8.64 20.11
N GLU A 153 10.57 -9.41 21.08
CA GLU A 153 12.00 -9.79 21.20
C GLU A 153 12.99 -8.61 21.22
N GLY A 154 12.54 -7.41 21.60
CA GLY A 154 13.35 -6.20 21.57
C GLY A 154 13.51 -5.59 20.16
N ILE A 155 12.81 -6.13 19.15
CA ILE A 155 12.81 -5.63 17.78
C ILE A 155 11.84 -4.47 17.68
N VAL A 156 12.35 -3.33 17.21
CA VAL A 156 11.58 -2.10 17.05
C VAL A 156 11.76 -1.57 15.64
N GLU A 157 10.66 -1.22 14.98
CA GLU A 157 10.66 -0.68 13.63
C GLU A 157 9.83 0.58 13.50
N MET A 158 10.17 1.42 12.53
CA MET A 158 9.35 2.52 12.05
C MET A 158 8.40 2.04 10.97
N ASN A 159 7.10 2.26 11.18
CA ASN A 159 6.05 1.94 10.22
C ASN A 159 5.18 3.16 9.93
N LEU A 160 4.41 3.12 8.84
CA LEU A 160 3.39 4.13 8.58
C LEU A 160 2.23 3.90 9.56
N GLN A 161 1.70 4.99 10.15
CA GLN A 161 0.60 4.91 11.10
C GLN A 161 -0.57 4.10 10.56
N THR A 162 -1.02 3.10 11.32
CA THR A 162 -2.10 2.16 10.96
C THR A 162 -3.37 2.86 10.45
N LYS A 163 -3.75 4.02 11.03
CA LYS A 163 -4.90 4.83 10.57
C LYS A 163 -4.81 5.23 9.09
N THR A 164 -3.60 5.36 8.56
CA THR A 164 -3.36 5.70 7.15
C THR A 164 -3.72 4.54 6.25
N TYR A 165 -3.44 3.29 6.64
CA TYR A 165 -3.88 2.13 5.87
C TYR A 165 -5.40 1.95 5.96
N ILE A 166 -5.97 2.08 7.17
CA ILE A 166 -7.42 1.95 7.42
C ILE A 166 -8.24 2.88 6.52
N GLN A 167 -7.75 4.10 6.24
CA GLN A 167 -8.46 5.05 5.38
C GLN A 167 -8.64 4.54 3.94
N TYR A 168 -7.72 3.69 3.45
CA TYR A 168 -7.78 3.07 2.13
C TYR A 168 -8.50 1.73 2.19
N VAL A 169 -8.20 0.89 3.19
CA VAL A 169 -8.81 -0.43 3.37
C VAL A 169 -10.34 -0.34 3.40
N LYS A 170 -10.91 0.65 4.08
CA LYS A 170 -12.39 0.84 4.12
C LYS A 170 -13.04 1.10 2.74
N LEU A 171 -12.25 1.47 1.73
CA LEU A 171 -12.70 1.74 0.35
C LEU A 171 -12.54 0.52 -0.56
N LEU A 172 -11.97 -0.57 -0.05
CA LEU A 172 -11.77 -1.84 -0.76
C LEU A 172 -13.00 -2.75 -0.60
N PRO A 173 -13.22 -3.72 -1.50
CA PRO A 173 -14.23 -4.76 -1.33
C PRO A 173 -14.10 -5.50 0.00
N LYS A 174 -15.24 -5.96 0.57
CA LYS A 174 -15.28 -6.61 1.88
C LYS A 174 -14.35 -7.82 2.00
N TYR A 175 -14.30 -8.68 0.97
CA TYR A 175 -13.41 -9.84 0.96
C TYR A 175 -11.93 -9.45 1.11
N TYR A 176 -11.54 -8.30 0.55
CA TYR A 176 -10.17 -7.81 0.61
C TYR A 176 -9.88 -7.16 1.97
N GLN A 177 -10.87 -6.47 2.57
CA GLN A 177 -10.76 -5.98 3.94
C GLN A 177 -10.50 -7.13 4.92
N ASP A 178 -11.30 -8.20 4.82
CA ASP A 178 -11.16 -9.39 5.67
C ASP A 178 -9.77 -10.04 5.49
N TYR A 179 -9.31 -10.16 4.24
CA TYR A 179 -7.96 -10.62 3.92
C TYR A 179 -6.87 -9.75 4.56
N TRP A 180 -7.00 -8.42 4.46
CA TRP A 180 -6.01 -7.50 5.02
C TRP A 180 -5.95 -7.57 6.55
N TYR A 181 -7.09 -7.64 7.24
CA TYR A 181 -7.12 -7.81 8.68
C TYR A 181 -6.51 -9.14 9.12
N LEU A 182 -6.77 -10.24 8.38
CA LEU A 182 -6.15 -11.53 8.67
C LEU A 182 -4.62 -11.49 8.54
N ILE A 183 -4.07 -10.78 7.55
CA ILE A 183 -2.62 -10.59 7.44
C ILE A 183 -2.09 -9.76 8.60
N LYS A 184 -2.76 -8.66 8.93
CA LYS A 184 -2.35 -7.77 10.02
C LYS A 184 -2.34 -8.49 11.37
N ASP A 185 -3.34 -9.35 11.61
CA ASP A 185 -3.43 -10.16 12.82
C ASP A 185 -2.36 -11.26 12.85
N ALA A 186 -2.04 -11.86 11.70
CA ALA A 186 -0.96 -12.85 11.60
C ALA A 186 0.43 -12.24 11.90
N GLU A 187 0.67 -10.97 11.56
CA GLU A 187 1.90 -10.25 11.94
C GLU A 187 2.05 -10.08 13.47
N ASN A 188 0.95 -10.08 14.22
CA ASN A 188 0.96 -9.97 15.68
C ASN A 188 1.16 -11.32 16.38
N ILE A 189 1.16 -12.44 15.63
CA ILE A 189 1.55 -13.74 16.15
C ILE A 189 3.07 -13.82 16.01
N ALA A 190 3.79 -13.42 17.06
CA ALA A 190 5.23 -13.61 17.13
C ALA A 190 5.58 -15.07 16.75
N PRO A 191 6.60 -15.33 15.91
CA PRO A 191 7.10 -16.66 15.62
C PRO A 191 7.84 -17.28 16.83
N ASP A 192 7.53 -16.84 18.05
CA ASP A 192 7.94 -17.49 19.28
C ASP A 192 7.15 -18.79 19.45
N ALA A 193 7.70 -19.85 18.85
CA ALA A 193 7.37 -21.25 19.10
C ALA A 193 6.09 -21.85 18.50
N VAL A 194 5.49 -21.30 17.42
CA VAL A 194 4.34 -21.96 16.76
C VAL A 194 4.71 -22.62 15.43
N LEU A 195 4.49 -23.93 15.38
CA LEU A 195 4.44 -24.74 14.17
C LEU A 195 3.32 -24.19 13.25
N VAL A 196 3.67 -23.52 12.16
CA VAL A 196 2.71 -23.13 11.12
C VAL A 196 2.29 -24.40 10.37
N ILE A 197 1.26 -25.07 10.85
CA ILE A 197 0.61 -26.19 10.18
C ILE A 197 -0.49 -25.61 9.30
N SER A 198 -0.39 -25.74 7.98
CA SER A 198 -1.45 -25.33 7.07
C SER A 198 -2.68 -26.23 7.21
N TRP A 199 -3.88 -25.71 6.98
CA TRP A 199 -5.14 -26.47 7.00
C TRP A 199 -5.07 -27.78 6.19
N ARG A 200 -4.34 -27.78 5.06
CA ARG A 200 -4.07 -28.98 4.23
C ARG A 200 -3.37 -30.13 4.99
N ARG A 201 -2.67 -29.84 6.08
CA ARG A 201 -1.96 -30.84 6.89
C ARG A 201 -2.77 -31.37 8.08
N LEU A 202 -3.98 -30.83 8.32
CA LEU A 202 -4.85 -31.25 9.43
C LEU A 202 -5.98 -32.21 9.00
N GLY A 203 -6.08 -32.53 7.70
CA GLY A 203 -7.11 -33.43 7.16
C GLY A 203 -8.11 -32.69 6.28
#